data_AF-A0AAE4CVH1-F1
#
_entry.id   AF-A0AAE4CVH1-F1
#
_cell.length_a   1.000
_cell.length_b   1.000
_cell.length_c   1.000
_cell.angle_alpha   90.00
_cell.angle_beta   90.00
_cell.angle_gamma   90.00
#
_symmetry.space_group_name_H-M   'P 1'
#
loop_
_entity.id
_entity.type
_entity.pdbx_description
1 polymer ?
#
loop_
_entity_poly.entity_id
_entity_poly.type
_entity_poly.pdbx_seq_one_letter_code
_entity_poly.pdbx_strand_id
1 'polypeptide(L)'
;MKYLLMMQFSQASTEFPQISTWKPEEIERHIAFMGEVNATLTASGEWVSGEGLAGPEETKIVRSDANGAPVVTEGPFPETKEFLAGYWIVDVDTPARALELAAYVSSAPGPEGKPLCMPIEVRQIMEAPTPDAW
;
A
#
# COMPACT_ATOMS: atom_id res chain seq x y z
N MET A 1 -3.26 -10.73 -15.61
CA MET A 1 -1.90 -10.69 -14.99
C MET A 1 -1.99 -9.98 -13.65
N LYS A 2 -1.32 -10.51 -12.62
CA LYS A 2 -1.43 -9.96 -11.27
C LYS A 2 -0.40 -8.87 -10.99
N TYR A 3 -0.84 -7.80 -10.33
CA TYR A 3 -0.01 -6.70 -9.88
C TYR A 3 -0.29 -6.39 -8.41
N LEU A 4 0.77 -6.11 -7.66
CA LEU A 4 0.75 -5.53 -6.33
C LEU A 4 0.87 -4.01 -6.45
N LEU A 5 -0.10 -3.29 -5.90
CA LEU A 5 -0.12 -1.83 -5.76
C LEU A 5 0.14 -1.52 -4.29
N MET A 6 1.30 -0.97 -3.96
CA MET A 6 1.73 -0.70 -2.59
C MET A 6 1.59 0.78 -2.27
N MET A 7 0.73 1.11 -1.32
CA MET A 7 0.55 2.46 -0.82
C MET A 7 1.63 2.78 0.20
N GLN A 8 2.63 3.55 -0.22
CA GLN A 8 3.70 3.99 0.66
C GLN A 8 3.28 5.29 1.34
N PHE A 9 3.41 5.35 2.66
CA PHE A 9 3.26 6.54 3.47
C PHE A 9 4.64 7.02 3.91
N SER A 10 4.90 8.32 3.83
CA SER A 10 6.16 8.90 4.29
C SER A 10 5.92 9.81 5.49
N GLN A 11 6.59 9.54 6.61
CA GLN A 11 6.68 10.51 7.71
C GLN A 11 7.54 11.74 7.34
N ALA A 12 8.32 11.67 6.25
CA ALA A 12 9.10 12.78 5.75
C ALA A 12 8.37 13.67 4.75
N SER A 13 7.23 13.21 4.20
CA SER A 13 6.45 14.03 3.28
C SER A 13 5.81 15.15 4.08
N THR A 14 6.39 16.34 3.97
CA THR A 14 5.98 17.54 4.72
C THR A 14 4.68 18.15 4.21
N GLU A 15 4.11 17.62 3.12
CA GLU A 15 2.99 18.23 2.41
C GLU A 15 1.64 17.92 3.07
N PHE A 16 1.52 16.79 3.79
CA PHE A 16 0.30 16.42 4.51
C PHE A 16 0.61 16.00 5.95
N PRO A 17 -0.11 16.53 6.95
CA PRO A 17 0.10 16.16 8.34
C PRO A 17 -0.39 14.72 8.60
N GLN A 18 -0.01 14.12 9.72
CA GLN A 18 -0.46 12.77 10.08
C GLN A 18 -1.98 12.65 10.07
N ILE A 19 -2.52 11.55 9.55
CA ILE A 19 -3.98 11.35 9.42
C ILE A 19 -4.73 11.49 10.74
N SER A 20 -4.07 11.17 11.87
CA SER A 20 -4.59 11.35 13.24
C SER A 20 -4.85 12.82 13.62
N THR A 21 -4.32 13.77 12.86
CA THR A 21 -4.49 15.22 13.08
C THR A 21 -5.51 15.86 12.15
N TRP A 22 -6.09 15.08 11.21
CA TRP A 22 -7.08 15.58 10.27
C TRP A 22 -8.44 15.76 10.96
N LYS A 23 -9.33 16.54 10.33
CA LYS A 23 -10.70 16.66 10.80
C LYS A 23 -11.45 15.34 10.58
N PRO A 24 -12.44 14.99 11.44
CA PRO A 24 -13.24 13.79 11.25
C PRO A 24 -13.85 13.66 9.85
N GLU A 25 -14.37 14.76 9.30
CA GLU A 25 -14.95 14.82 7.95
C GLU A 25 -13.93 14.53 6.82
N GLU A 26 -12.65 14.84 7.03
CA GLU A 26 -11.57 14.55 6.08
C GLU A 26 -11.21 13.06 6.12
N ILE A 27 -11.14 12.50 7.32
CA ILE A 27 -10.92 11.07 7.55
C ILE A 27 -12.07 10.26 6.94
N GLU A 28 -13.32 10.66 7.15
CA GLU A 28 -14.50 10.00 6.58
C GLU A 28 -14.47 10.00 5.05
N ARG A 29 -14.12 11.14 4.41
CA ARG A 29 -13.96 11.22 2.96
C ARG A 29 -12.86 10.31 2.44
N HIS A 30 -11.72 10.28 3.13
CA HIS A 30 -10.62 9.41 2.77
C HIS A 30 -11.02 7.93 2.85
N ILE A 31 -11.64 7.50 3.96
CA ILE A 31 -12.14 6.13 4.14
C ILE A 31 -13.19 5.78 3.07
N ALA A 32 -14.12 6.69 2.78
CA ALA A 32 -15.13 6.47 1.74
C ALA A 32 -14.49 6.25 0.37
N PHE A 33 -13.46 7.03 0.02
CA PHE A 33 -12.69 6.86 -1.21
C PHE A 33 -12.00 5.48 -1.27
N MET A 34 -11.38 5.04 -0.17
CA MET A 34 -10.79 3.69 -0.11
C MET A 34 -11.84 2.59 -0.33
N GLY A 35 -13.04 2.78 0.24
CA GLY A 35 -14.18 1.90 0.00
C GLY A 35 -14.64 1.89 -1.45
N GLU A 36 -14.67 3.05 -2.11
CA GLU A 36 -15.03 3.19 -3.53
C GLU A 36 -14.00 2.51 -4.46
N VAL A 37 -12.71 2.62 -4.17
CA VAL A 37 -11.65 1.88 -4.86
C VAL A 37 -11.94 0.37 -4.79
N ASN A 38 -12.18 -0.16 -3.59
CA ASN A 38 -12.44 -1.57 -3.40
C ASN A 38 -13.71 -2.03 -4.13
N ALA A 39 -14.78 -1.22 -4.07
CA ALA A 39 -16.03 -1.51 -4.75
C ALA A 39 -15.86 -1.52 -6.28
N THR A 40 -15.10 -0.56 -6.81
CA THR A 40 -14.81 -0.44 -8.25
C THR A 40 -14.05 -1.67 -8.75
N LEU A 41 -12.96 -2.04 -8.07
CA LEU A 41 -12.14 -3.20 -8.40
C LEU A 41 -12.94 -4.51 -8.29
N THR A 42 -13.83 -4.61 -7.31
CA THR A 42 -14.70 -5.78 -7.16
C THR A 42 -15.71 -5.86 -8.30
N ALA A 43 -16.35 -4.73 -8.65
CA ALA A 43 -17.35 -4.67 -9.70
C ALA A 43 -16.75 -4.93 -11.10
N SER A 44 -15.51 -4.54 -11.34
CA SER A 44 -14.79 -4.85 -12.58
C SER A 44 -14.24 -6.28 -12.64
N GLY A 45 -14.26 -7.02 -11.52
CA GLY A 45 -13.64 -8.34 -11.42
C GLY A 45 -12.11 -8.30 -11.35
N GLU A 46 -11.52 -7.12 -11.19
CA GLU A 46 -10.07 -6.91 -11.12
C GLU A 46 -9.52 -7.14 -9.71
N TRP A 47 -10.36 -7.20 -8.67
CA TRP A 47 -9.94 -7.42 -7.28
C TRP A 47 -9.47 -8.85 -7.01
N VAL A 48 -8.26 -9.00 -6.46
CA VAL A 48 -7.77 -10.26 -5.89
C VAL A 48 -7.78 -10.19 -4.37
N SER A 49 -7.11 -9.20 -3.79
CA SER A 49 -7.07 -8.95 -2.34
C SER A 49 -6.56 -7.53 -2.06
N GLY A 50 -6.66 -7.06 -0.83
CA GLY A 50 -6.11 -5.77 -0.42
C GLY A 50 -6.47 -5.46 1.02
N GLU A 51 -5.54 -4.84 1.74
CA GLU A 51 -5.69 -4.54 3.17
C GLU A 51 -4.98 -3.23 3.52
N GLY A 52 -5.54 -2.50 4.49
CA GLY A 52 -4.83 -1.46 5.22
C GLY A 52 -4.00 -2.08 6.33
N LEU A 53 -2.80 -1.55 6.58
CA LEU A 53 -1.91 -2.03 7.63
C LEU A 53 -2.00 -1.13 8.86
N ALA A 54 -1.69 -1.71 10.02
CA ALA A 54 -1.52 -0.95 11.25
C ALA A 54 -0.37 0.06 11.13
N GLY A 55 -0.33 1.04 12.04
CA GLY A 55 0.71 2.04 12.06
C GLY A 55 2.11 1.44 12.20
N PRO A 56 3.16 2.14 11.73
CA PRO A 56 4.53 1.64 11.76
C PRO A 56 5.01 1.25 13.15
N GLU A 57 4.47 1.84 14.22
CA GLU A 57 4.75 1.53 15.62
C GLU A 57 4.44 0.08 16.04
N GLU A 58 3.57 -0.63 15.30
CA GLU A 58 3.28 -2.04 15.55
C GLU A 58 4.20 -3.00 14.77
N THR A 59 5.11 -2.48 13.95
CA THR A 59 5.98 -3.28 13.08
C THR A 59 6.98 -4.10 13.91
N LYS A 60 7.06 -5.40 13.62
CA LYS A 60 8.14 -6.28 14.11
C LYS A 60 8.92 -6.83 12.92
N ILE A 61 10.23 -6.81 13.02
CA ILE A 61 11.13 -7.45 12.06
C ILE A 61 11.65 -8.73 12.70
N VAL A 62 11.47 -9.86 12.02
CA VAL A 62 11.93 -11.17 12.49
C VAL A 62 13.01 -11.68 11.55
N ARG A 63 14.17 -12.05 12.12
CA ARG A 63 15.29 -12.68 11.39
C ARG A 63 15.71 -13.95 12.10
N SER A 64 16.24 -14.92 11.38
CA SER A 64 16.94 -16.04 12.02
C SER A 64 18.36 -15.62 12.41
N ASP A 65 18.86 -16.06 13.55
CA ASP A 65 20.29 -16.08 13.85
C ASP A 65 21.00 -17.23 13.10
N ALA A 66 22.31 -17.34 13.29
CA ALA A 66 23.13 -18.38 12.66
C ALA A 66 22.78 -19.81 13.12
N ASN A 67 22.06 -19.97 14.23
CA ASN A 67 21.65 -21.26 14.78
C ASN A 67 20.19 -21.61 14.45
N GLY A 68 19.48 -20.76 13.70
CA GLY A 68 18.07 -20.99 13.35
C GLY A 68 17.07 -20.38 14.34
N ALA A 69 17.52 -19.67 15.38
CA ALA A 69 16.63 -19.09 16.38
C ALA A 69 16.10 -17.71 15.93
N PRO A 70 14.84 -17.36 16.24
CA PRO A 70 14.28 -16.07 15.85
C PRO A 70 14.86 -14.93 16.70
N VAL A 71 15.30 -13.89 16.02
CA VAL A 71 15.65 -12.57 16.55
C VAL A 71 14.58 -11.60 16.09
N VAL A 72 13.84 -11.05 17.05
CA VAL A 72 12.78 -10.07 16.81
C VAL A 72 13.31 -8.69 17.18
N THR A 73 13.20 -7.73 16.27
CA THR A 73 13.50 -6.33 16.52
C THR A 73 12.27 -5.48 16.23
N GLU A 74 12.14 -4.37 16.96
CA GLU A 74 11.19 -3.33 16.61
C GLU A 74 11.49 -2.81 15.20
N GLY A 75 10.45 -2.61 14.40
CA GLY A 75 10.52 -1.94 13.12
C GLY A 75 9.76 -0.62 13.16
N PRO A 76 9.64 0.07 12.02
CA PRO A 76 10.24 -0.23 10.71
C PRO A 76 11.77 -0.05 10.70
N PHE A 77 12.45 -0.40 9.60
CA PHE A 77 13.91 -0.21 9.51
C PHE A 77 14.27 1.24 9.88
N PRO A 78 15.17 1.47 10.88
CA PRO A 78 15.42 2.79 11.47
C PRO A 78 15.80 3.88 10.46
N GLU A 79 16.34 3.48 9.32
CA GLU A 79 16.82 4.37 8.27
C GLU A 79 15.72 4.83 7.29
N THR A 80 14.56 4.17 7.29
CA THR A 80 13.48 4.45 6.34
C THR A 80 12.48 5.43 6.93
N LYS A 81 12.10 6.44 6.14
CA LYS A 81 11.00 7.36 6.49
C LYS A 81 9.71 7.04 5.75
N GLU A 82 9.73 5.97 4.95
CA GLU A 82 8.64 5.51 4.10
C GLU A 82 8.22 4.10 4.52
N PHE A 83 6.91 3.91 4.70
CA PHE A 83 6.32 2.71 5.27
C PHE A 83 5.12 2.28 4.44
N LEU A 84 4.93 0.97 4.30
CA LEU A 84 3.75 0.43 3.63
C LEU A 84 2.51 0.66 4.51
N ALA A 85 1.59 1.50 4.06
CA ALA A 85 0.34 1.80 4.74
C ALA A 85 -0.79 0.83 4.34
N GLY A 86 -0.67 0.20 3.17
CA GLY A 86 -1.67 -0.72 2.65
C GLY A 86 -1.32 -1.18 1.25
N TYR A 87 -2.08 -2.13 0.73
CA TYR A 87 -1.86 -2.65 -0.61
C TYR A 87 -3.14 -3.14 -1.27
N TRP A 88 -3.07 -3.29 -2.60
CA TRP A 88 -4.01 -4.05 -3.41
C TRP A 88 -3.26 -5.05 -4.26
N ILE A 89 -3.84 -6.24 -4.44
CA ILE A 89 -3.51 -7.15 -5.53
C ILE A 89 -4.66 -7.09 -6.53
N VAL A 90 -4.32 -6.78 -7.77
CA VAL A 90 -5.28 -6.71 -8.88
C VAL A 90 -4.89 -7.68 -9.98
N ASP A 91 -5.87 -8.28 -10.65
CA ASP A 91 -5.68 -9.10 -11.85
C ASP A 91 -6.23 -8.35 -13.05
N VAL A 92 -5.34 -7.90 -13.93
CA VAL A 92 -5.66 -7.02 -15.06
C VAL A 92 -5.06 -7.55 -16.35
N ASP A 93 -5.71 -7.25 -17.47
CA ASP A 93 -5.29 -7.74 -18.79
C ASP A 93 -4.02 -7.06 -19.31
N THR A 94 -3.69 -5.86 -18.82
CA THR A 94 -2.54 -5.09 -19.31
C THR A 94 -1.78 -4.39 -18.17
N PRO A 95 -0.45 -4.18 -18.32
CA PRO A 95 0.32 -3.36 -17.38
C PRO A 95 -0.20 -1.92 -17.28
N ALA A 96 -0.65 -1.36 -18.40
CA ALA A 96 -1.21 -0.01 -18.45
C ALA A 96 -2.41 0.14 -17.51
N ARG A 97 -3.29 -0.87 -17.45
CA ARG A 97 -4.43 -0.87 -16.55
C ARG A 97 -4.02 -0.84 -15.07
N ALA A 98 -2.97 -1.58 -14.69
CA ALA A 98 -2.43 -1.51 -13.33
C ALA A 98 -1.92 -0.09 -12.97
N LEU A 99 -1.30 0.61 -13.93
CA LEU A 99 -0.83 1.99 -13.74
C LEU A 99 -1.99 2.98 -13.63
N GLU A 100 -3.07 2.81 -14.40
CA GLU A 100 -4.29 3.62 -14.29
C GLU A 100 -4.93 3.48 -12.90
N LEU A 101 -5.06 2.24 -12.41
CA LEU A 101 -5.57 1.96 -11.07
C LEU A 101 -4.68 2.59 -9.99
N ALA A 102 -3.36 2.47 -10.12
CA ALA A 102 -2.41 3.10 -9.21
C ALA A 102 -2.52 4.64 -9.22
N ALA A 103 -2.70 5.25 -10.39
CA ALA A 103 -2.89 6.71 -10.50
C ALA A 103 -4.20 7.17 -9.83
N TYR A 104 -5.28 6.40 -9.99
CA TYR A 104 -6.54 6.67 -9.30
C TYR A 104 -6.37 6.58 -7.78
N VAL A 105 -5.76 5.50 -7.26
CA VAL A 105 -5.51 5.35 -5.82
C VAL A 105 -4.58 6.47 -5.30
N SER A 106 -3.56 6.86 -6.05
CA SER A 106 -2.65 7.97 -5.72
C SER A 106 -3.39 9.30 -5.50
N SER A 107 -4.55 9.47 -6.14
CA SER A 107 -5.36 10.69 -6.08
C SER A 107 -6.31 10.77 -4.87
N ALA A 108 -6.23 9.82 -3.92
CA ALA A 108 -7.10 9.82 -2.75
C ALA A 108 -7.16 11.20 -2.06
N PRO A 109 -8.35 11.64 -1.60
CA PRO A 109 -8.52 12.96 -1.03
C PRO A 109 -7.85 13.03 0.34
N GLY A 110 -7.11 14.11 0.55
CA GLY A 110 -6.53 14.54 1.82
C GLY A 110 -7.26 15.73 2.43
N PRO A 111 -6.59 16.48 3.33
CA PRO A 111 -7.14 17.68 3.93
C PRO A 111 -7.62 18.69 2.89
N GLU A 112 -8.74 19.35 3.18
CA GLU A 112 -9.42 20.27 2.25
C GLU A 112 -9.87 19.63 0.91
N GLY A 113 -9.81 18.29 0.79
CA GLY A 113 -10.15 17.55 -0.44
C GLY A 113 -9.06 17.58 -1.50
N LYS A 114 -7.85 18.05 -1.18
CA LYS A 114 -6.71 18.04 -2.11
C LYS A 114 -6.21 16.61 -2.32
N PRO A 115 -5.85 16.18 -3.54
CA PRO A 115 -5.24 14.87 -3.75
C PRO A 115 -3.97 14.71 -2.92
N LEU A 116 -3.81 13.56 -2.28
CA LEU A 116 -2.63 13.24 -1.46
C LEU A 116 -1.37 12.97 -2.28
N CYS A 117 -1.52 12.72 -3.59
CA CYS A 117 -0.42 12.37 -4.48
C CYS A 117 0.41 11.21 -3.91
N MET A 118 -0.26 10.21 -3.33
CA MET A 118 0.42 9.15 -2.58
C MET A 118 1.32 8.34 -3.53
N PRO A 119 2.55 8.02 -3.13
CA PRO A 119 3.39 7.13 -3.92
C PRO A 119 2.80 5.71 -3.89
N ILE A 120 2.31 5.26 -5.05
CA ILE A 120 1.85 3.89 -5.26
C ILE A 120 2.91 3.14 -6.06
N GLU A 121 3.63 2.21 -5.42
CA GLU A 121 4.58 1.35 -6.12
C GLU A 121 3.82 0.21 -6.79
N VAL A 122 4.02 0.05 -8.10
CA VAL A 122 3.35 -0.97 -8.92
C VAL A 122 4.34 -2.07 -9.28
N ARG A 123 4.08 -3.29 -8.82
CA ARG A 123 4.94 -4.45 -9.10
C ARG A 123 4.15 -5.60 -9.68
N GLN A 124 4.64 -6.20 -10.76
CA GLN A 124 4.06 -7.44 -11.27
C GLN A 124 4.33 -8.58 -10.28
N ILE A 125 3.30 -9.38 -10.00
CA ILE A 125 3.45 -10.65 -9.28
C ILE A 125 3.75 -11.72 -10.32
N MET A 126 4.95 -12.29 -10.25
CA MET A 126 5.34 -13.39 -11.11
C MET A 126 4.65 -14.68 -10.67
N GLU A 127 4.31 -15.54 -11.63
CA GLU A 127 4.02 -16.94 -11.30
C GLU A 127 5.27 -17.61 -10.74
N ALA A 128 5.08 -18.65 -9.92
CA ALA A 128 6.18 -19.35 -9.28
C ALA A 128 7.19 -19.80 -10.36
N PRO A 129 8.45 -19.34 -10.29
CA PRO A 129 9.44 -19.78 -11.25
C PRO A 129 9.64 -21.29 -11.08
N THR A 130 9.76 -22.01 -12.20
CA THR A 130 10.25 -23.39 -12.14
C THR A 130 11.72 -23.38 -11.72
N PRO A 131 12.22 -24.43 -11.05
CA PRO A 131 13.63 -24.52 -10.67
C PRO A 131 14.61 -24.29 -11.83
N ASP A 132 14.19 -24.55 -13.06
CA ASP A 132 14.99 -24.36 -14.28
C ASP A 132 15.12 -22.89 -14.74
N ALA A 133 14.47 -21.94 -14.05
CA ALA A 133 14.46 -20.53 -14.38
C ALA A 133 15.60 -19.71 -13.73
N TRP A 134 16.55 -20.36 -13.04
CA TRP A 134 17.66 -19.74 -12.30
C TRP A 134 19.01 -20.39 -12.60
#